data_AF-A0AAW6EL25-F1
#
_entry.id   AF-A0AAW6EL25-F1
#
_cell.length_a   1.000
_cell.length_b   1.000
_cell.length_c   1.000
_cell.angle_alpha   90.00
_cell.angle_beta   90.00
_cell.angle_gamma   90.00
#
_symmetry.space_group_name_H-M   'P 1'
#
loop_
_entity.id
_entity.type
_entity.pdbx_description
1 polymer ?
#
loop_
_entity_poly.entity_id
_entity_poly.type
_entity_poly.pdbx_seq_one_letter_code
_entity_poly.pdbx_strand_id
1 'polypeptide(L)'
;MTIVKLIKYQKGALSKIEIFGLLIIAVIISFVGRDMFSDWKNHIIYSSDDISVIARVNRTMFGNRCDICICRNGAVMKKVDEPLALQSDYDPIEKHYYEVLEDEQELTIRVKCSEDSSRYEEVTIKI
;
A
#
# COMPACT_ATOMS: atom_id res chain seq x y z
N MET A 1 -59.85 -19.45 -1.42
CA MET A 1 -58.69 -19.54 -0.49
C MET A 1 -57.33 -19.62 -1.21
N THR A 2 -57.24 -19.28 -2.49
CA THR A 2 -56.05 -19.52 -3.34
C THR A 2 -55.23 -18.25 -3.57
N ILE A 3 -55.91 -17.11 -3.73
CA ILE A 3 -55.28 -15.79 -3.93
C ILE A 3 -54.48 -15.34 -2.69
N VAL A 4 -55.01 -15.58 -1.48
CA VAL A 4 -54.32 -15.25 -0.22
C VAL A 4 -53.03 -16.07 -0.04
N LYS A 5 -53.01 -17.33 -0.51
CA LYS A 5 -51.80 -18.17 -0.50
C LYS A 5 -50.75 -17.67 -1.50
N LEU A 6 -51.17 -17.25 -2.69
CA LEU A 6 -50.30 -16.66 -3.71
C LEU A 6 -49.64 -15.36 -3.26
N ILE A 7 -50.38 -14.45 -2.63
CA ILE A 7 -49.86 -13.19 -2.09
C ILE A 7 -48.86 -13.44 -0.96
N LYS A 8 -49.14 -14.38 -0.04
CA LYS A 8 -48.19 -14.78 1.00
C LYS A 8 -46.91 -15.41 0.43
N TYR A 9 -47.05 -16.24 -0.60
CA TYR A 9 -45.90 -16.87 -1.27
C TYR A 9 -45.02 -15.84 -1.98
N GLN A 10 -45.62 -14.90 -2.72
CA GLN A 10 -44.86 -13.81 -3.36
C GLN A 10 -44.18 -12.89 -2.35
N LYS A 11 -44.85 -12.49 -1.25
CA LYS A 11 -44.22 -11.70 -0.18
C LYS A 11 -43.06 -12.44 0.49
N GLY A 12 -43.21 -13.74 0.74
CA GLY A 12 -42.15 -14.58 1.31
C GLY A 12 -40.96 -14.77 0.37
N ALA A 13 -41.19 -14.86 -0.94
CA ALA A 13 -40.13 -14.96 -1.94
C ALA A 13 -39.39 -13.62 -2.13
N LEU A 14 -40.10 -12.50 -2.17
CA LEU A 14 -39.50 -11.15 -2.23
C LEU A 14 -38.61 -10.87 -1.02
N SER A 15 -39.08 -11.17 0.19
CA SER A 15 -38.29 -11.00 1.41
C SER A 15 -37.03 -11.89 1.43
N LYS A 16 -37.09 -13.10 0.87
CA LYS A 16 -35.90 -13.97 0.73
C LYS A 16 -34.87 -13.41 -0.25
N ILE A 17 -35.30 -12.80 -1.36
CA ILE A 17 -34.40 -12.16 -2.33
C ILE A 17 -33.70 -10.94 -1.72
N GLU A 18 -34.43 -10.14 -0.93
CA GLU A 18 -33.85 -9.00 -0.21
C GLU A 18 -32.79 -9.44 0.80
N ILE A 19 -33.08 -10.49 1.58
CA ILE A 19 -32.11 -11.07 2.52
C ILE A 19 -30.87 -11.59 1.78
N PHE A 20 -31.06 -12.29 0.66
CA PHE A 20 -29.94 -12.82 -0.13
C PHE A 20 -29.08 -11.69 -0.73
N GLY A 21 -29.71 -10.61 -1.20
CA GLY A 21 -29.02 -9.43 -1.70
C GLY A 21 -28.20 -8.72 -0.60
N LEU A 22 -28.79 -8.54 0.59
CA LEU A 22 -28.09 -8.00 1.75
C LEU A 22 -26.90 -8.88 2.17
N LEU A 23 -27.04 -10.20 2.07
CA LEU A 23 -25.99 -11.17 2.38
C LEU A 23 -24.81 -11.06 1.39
N ILE A 24 -25.09 -10.91 0.09
CA ILE A 24 -24.06 -10.67 -0.93
C ILE A 24 -23.33 -9.35 -0.66
N ILE A 25 -24.06 -8.27 -0.36
CA ILE A 25 -23.46 -6.97 -0.04
C ILE A 25 -22.58 -7.09 1.21
N ALA A 26 -23.05 -7.75 2.27
CA ALA A 26 -22.28 -7.97 3.49
C ALA A 26 -21.02 -8.81 3.24
N VAL A 27 -21.08 -9.81 2.36
CA VAL A 27 -19.92 -10.62 1.95
C VAL A 27 -18.92 -9.77 1.16
N ILE A 28 -19.39 -8.96 0.20
CA ILE A 28 -18.52 -8.05 -0.56
C ILE A 28 -17.84 -7.05 0.37
N ILE A 29 -18.57 -6.41 1.29
CA ILE A 29 -17.98 -5.45 2.26
C ILE A 29 -16.97 -6.16 3.18
N SER A 30 -17.25 -7.40 3.60
CA SER A 30 -16.33 -8.18 4.43
C SER A 30 -15.07 -8.60 3.69
N PHE A 31 -15.16 -8.85 2.38
CA PHE A 31 -14.04 -9.22 1.52
C PHE A 31 -13.19 -7.99 1.17
N VAL A 32 -13.85 -6.93 0.69
CA VAL A 32 -13.25 -5.62 0.42
C VAL A 32 -12.56 -5.07 1.68
N GLY A 33 -13.18 -5.19 2.85
CA GLY A 33 -12.59 -4.74 4.11
C GLY A 33 -11.40 -5.56 4.60
N ARG A 34 -11.27 -6.84 4.24
CA ARG A 34 -10.14 -7.69 4.66
C ARG A 34 -8.94 -7.60 3.71
N ASP A 35 -9.17 -7.44 2.41
CA ASP A 35 -8.08 -7.37 1.43
C ASP A 35 -7.60 -5.93 1.17
N MET A 36 -8.39 -4.89 1.50
CA MET A 36 -7.98 -3.47 1.34
C MET A 36 -7.04 -2.95 2.43
N PHE A 37 -6.56 -3.78 3.36
CA PHE A 37 -5.56 -3.34 4.31
C PHE A 37 -4.24 -3.10 3.59
N SER A 38 -3.99 -1.83 3.25
CA SER A 38 -2.66 -1.40 2.85
C SER A 38 -1.73 -1.58 4.04
N ASP A 39 -0.90 -2.62 4.00
CA ASP A 39 0.17 -2.77 4.97
C ASP A 39 1.30 -1.81 4.60
N TRP A 40 1.87 -1.14 5.57
CA TRP A 40 2.94 -0.18 5.35
C TRP A 40 4.03 -0.33 6.39
N LYS A 41 5.26 -0.42 5.92
CA LYS A 41 6.45 -0.56 6.75
C LYS A 41 7.40 0.60 6.47
N ASN A 42 7.79 1.29 7.53
CA ASN A 42 8.79 2.34 7.44
C ASN A 42 10.16 1.76 7.79
N HIS A 43 11.14 2.09 6.98
CA HIS A 43 12.54 1.74 7.19
C HIS A 43 13.37 3.02 7.22
N ILE A 44 14.13 3.23 8.28
CA ILE A 44 15.11 4.33 8.33
C ILE A 44 16.32 3.86 7.52
N ILE A 45 16.56 4.49 6.36
CA ILE A 45 17.64 4.09 5.44
C ILE A 45 18.86 5.00 5.54
N TYR A 46 18.70 6.20 6.10
CA TYR A 46 19.77 7.13 6.42
C TYR A 46 19.37 7.97 7.63
N SER A 47 20.32 8.30 8.49
CA SER A 47 20.12 9.19 9.62
C SER A 47 21.39 9.95 9.94
N SER A 48 21.25 11.26 10.07
CA SER A 48 22.25 12.23 10.54
C SER A 48 21.63 13.05 11.68
N ASP A 49 22.39 13.98 12.26
CA ASP A 49 21.95 14.81 13.39
C ASP A 49 20.75 15.70 13.02
N ASP A 50 20.71 16.22 11.79
CA ASP A 50 19.71 17.19 11.33
C ASP A 50 18.60 16.57 10.46
N ILE A 51 18.86 15.43 9.83
CA ILE A 51 17.96 14.82 8.84
C ILE A 51 17.97 13.30 8.96
N SER A 52 16.84 12.69 8.64
CA SER A 52 16.72 11.25 8.42
C SER A 52 15.93 10.98 7.16
N VAL A 53 16.22 9.88 6.49
CA VAL A 53 15.46 9.45 5.33
C VAL A 53 14.79 8.13 5.62
N ILE A 54 13.49 8.10 5.33
CA ILE A 54 12.64 6.94 5.51
C ILE A 54 12.21 6.44 4.14
N ALA A 55 12.44 5.14 3.91
CA ALA A 55 11.78 4.40 2.84
C ALA A 55 10.52 3.75 3.40
N ARG A 56 9.36 4.13 2.86
CA ARG A 56 8.07 3.53 3.22
C ARG A 56 7.64 2.56 2.15
N VAL A 57 7.62 1.29 2.46
CA VAL A 57 7.09 0.24 1.58
C VAL A 57 5.62 0.08 1.89
N ASN A 58 4.77 0.43 0.91
CA ASN A 58 3.34 0.27 0.96
C ASN A 58 2.93 -0.94 0.11
N ARG A 59 2.24 -1.89 0.71
CA ARG A 59 1.68 -3.06 0.04
C ARG A 59 0.20 -2.88 -0.15
N THR A 60 -0.29 -2.97 -1.38
CA THR A 60 -1.71 -2.80 -1.68
C THR A 60 -2.16 -3.79 -2.76
N MET A 61 -3.47 -4.06 -2.82
CA MET A 61 -4.04 -4.85 -3.91
C MET A 61 -3.82 -4.26 -5.31
N PHE A 62 -3.53 -2.96 -5.41
CA PHE A 62 -3.32 -2.25 -6.67
C PHE A 62 -1.84 -2.18 -7.08
N GLY A 63 -0.96 -2.82 -6.31
CA GLY A 63 0.48 -2.80 -6.52
C GLY A 63 1.22 -2.28 -5.29
N ASN A 64 2.45 -2.75 -5.16
CA ASN A 64 3.35 -2.33 -4.10
C ASN A 64 4.14 -1.10 -4.56
N ARG A 65 4.51 -0.25 -3.61
CA ARG A 65 5.32 0.94 -3.89
C ARG A 65 6.26 1.27 -2.76
N CYS A 66 7.38 1.90 -3.10
CA CYS A 66 8.32 2.48 -2.16
C CYS A 66 8.24 4.00 -2.25
N ASP A 67 7.89 4.66 -1.16
CA ASP A 67 7.92 6.11 -1.04
C ASP A 67 9.17 6.53 -0.26
N ILE A 68 9.98 7.41 -0.83
CA ILE A 68 11.14 7.99 -0.16
C ILE A 68 10.77 9.34 0.46
N CYS A 69 11.00 9.47 1.77
CA CYS A 69 10.58 10.61 2.58
C CYS A 69 11.75 11.16 3.39
N ILE A 70 11.90 12.49 3.40
CA ILE A 70 12.83 13.18 4.29
C ILE A 70 12.11 13.51 5.59
N CYS A 71 12.77 13.26 6.70
CA CYS A 71 12.34 13.62 8.04
C CYS A 71 13.37 14.55 8.67
N ARG A 72 12.90 15.59 9.37
CA ARG A 72 13.74 16.50 10.17
C ARG A 72 13.12 16.59 11.55
N ASN A 73 13.91 16.40 12.61
CA ASN A 73 13.43 16.37 14.00
C ASN A 73 12.27 15.37 14.24
N GLY A 74 12.31 14.20 13.58
CA GLY A 74 11.30 13.15 13.74
C GLY A 74 9.97 13.38 13.01
N ALA A 75 9.79 14.50 12.29
CA ALA A 75 8.62 14.77 11.48
C ALA A 75 8.91 14.55 9.99
N VAL A 76 7.99 13.87 9.27
CA VAL A 76 8.07 13.74 7.80
C VAL A 76 7.85 15.11 7.18
N MET A 77 8.91 15.64 6.58
CA MET A 77 8.93 16.97 5.96
C MET A 77 8.35 16.94 4.56
N LYS A 78 8.81 15.98 3.75
CA LYS A 78 8.55 15.97 2.31
C LYS A 78 8.77 14.59 1.71
N LYS A 79 7.90 14.23 0.77
CA LYS A 79 8.13 13.14 -0.18
C LYS A 79 9.04 13.63 -1.32
N VAL A 80 10.09 12.88 -1.61
CA VAL A 80 11.20 13.35 -2.46
C VAL A 80 10.84 13.30 -3.94
N ASP A 81 10.15 12.26 -4.37
CA ASP A 81 9.76 12.01 -5.77
C ASP A 81 8.47 11.19 -5.86
N GLU A 82 8.07 10.79 -7.06
CA GLU A 82 7.03 9.80 -7.30
C GLU A 82 7.36 8.46 -6.61
N PRO A 83 6.34 7.68 -6.18
CA PRO A 83 6.59 6.37 -5.60
C PRO A 83 7.24 5.44 -6.61
N LEU A 84 8.27 4.71 -6.18
CA LEU A 84 8.88 3.65 -6.98
C LEU A 84 7.94 2.43 -6.98
N ALA A 85 7.61 1.91 -8.15
CA ALA A 85 6.74 0.74 -8.28
C ALA A 85 7.50 -0.53 -7.88
N LEU A 86 6.95 -1.33 -6.98
CA LEU A 86 7.56 -2.57 -6.51
C LEU A 86 6.79 -3.80 -7.01
N GLN A 87 7.53 -4.90 -7.17
CA GLN A 87 6.95 -6.22 -7.36
C GLN A 87 6.04 -6.61 -6.16
N SER A 88 5.03 -7.46 -6.41
CA SER A 88 4.16 -7.99 -5.34
C SER A 88 4.98 -8.69 -4.26
N ASP A 89 4.58 -8.49 -3.01
CA ASP A 89 5.20 -9.05 -1.79
C ASP A 89 6.72 -8.85 -1.64
N TYR A 90 7.27 -7.88 -2.37
CA TYR A 90 8.68 -7.57 -2.36
C TYR A 90 8.97 -6.31 -1.54
N ASP A 91 9.90 -6.44 -0.58
CA ASP A 91 10.44 -5.32 0.20
C ASP A 91 11.96 -5.25 -0.05
N PRO A 92 12.42 -4.34 -0.92
CA PRO A 92 13.85 -4.22 -1.22
C PRO A 92 14.66 -3.71 -0.04
N ILE A 93 14.04 -3.02 0.91
CA ILE A 93 14.75 -2.40 2.03
C ILE A 93 15.04 -3.44 3.10
N GLU A 94 14.06 -4.28 3.43
CA GLU A 94 14.24 -5.42 4.33
C GLU A 94 15.25 -6.44 3.79
N LYS A 95 15.32 -6.61 2.47
CA LYS A 95 16.31 -7.47 1.80
C LYS A 95 17.67 -6.80 1.61
N HIS A 96 17.86 -5.55 2.04
CA HIS A 96 19.08 -4.77 1.81
C HIS A 96 19.48 -4.63 0.33
N TYR A 97 18.51 -4.61 -0.58
CA TYR A 97 18.67 -4.33 -2.00
C TYR A 97 18.48 -2.84 -2.32
N TYR A 98 19.17 -2.01 -1.54
CA TYR A 98 19.25 -0.57 -1.74
C TYR A 98 20.65 -0.07 -1.38
N GLU A 99 21.03 1.07 -1.95
CA GLU A 99 22.29 1.74 -1.68
C GLU A 99 21.99 3.20 -1.36
N VAL A 100 22.79 3.77 -0.44
CA VAL A 100 22.75 5.19 -0.12
C VAL A 100 24.13 5.75 -0.39
N LEU A 101 24.20 6.70 -1.31
CA LEU A 101 25.41 7.41 -1.71
C LEU A 101 25.31 8.84 -1.21
N GLU A 102 26.25 9.24 -0.37
CA GLU A 102 26.31 10.57 0.23
C GLU A 102 27.40 11.40 -0.45
N ASP A 103 27.04 12.61 -0.86
CA ASP A 103 27.93 13.67 -1.38
C ASP A 103 27.73 14.96 -0.55
N GLU A 104 28.56 15.97 -0.75
CA GLU A 104 28.61 17.18 0.09
C GLU A 104 27.26 17.92 0.21
N GLN A 105 26.39 17.85 -0.80
CA GLN A 105 25.10 18.54 -0.84
C GLN A 105 23.93 17.66 -1.30
N GLU A 106 24.19 16.39 -1.61
CA GLU A 106 23.20 15.50 -2.18
C GLU A 106 23.29 14.09 -1.58
N LEU A 107 22.13 13.48 -1.35
CA LEU A 107 21.99 12.08 -0.99
C LEU A 107 21.29 11.36 -2.13
N THR A 108 21.96 10.40 -2.76
CA THR A 108 21.37 9.57 -3.81
C THR A 108 21.02 8.20 -3.25
N ILE A 109 19.74 7.84 -3.32
CA ILE A 109 19.21 6.57 -2.86
C ILE A 109 18.91 5.72 -4.08
N ARG A 110 19.53 4.56 -4.17
CA ARG A 110 19.32 3.58 -5.24
C ARG A 110 18.51 2.43 -4.68
N VAL A 111 17.40 2.07 -5.31
CA VAL A 111 16.55 0.95 -4.89
C VAL A 111 16.36 -0.01 -6.04
N LYS A 112 16.58 -1.30 -5.79
CA LYS A 112 16.32 -2.35 -6.77
C LYS A 112 14.87 -2.81 -6.62
N CYS A 113 13.98 -2.27 -7.44
CA CYS A 113 12.51 -2.43 -7.32
C CYS A 113 11.95 -3.83 -7.62
N SER A 114 12.77 -4.75 -8.15
CA SER A 114 12.44 -6.16 -8.36
C SER A 114 13.68 -7.02 -8.12
N GLU A 115 13.48 -8.20 -7.52
CA GLU A 115 14.56 -9.13 -7.14
C GLU A 115 15.38 -9.60 -8.35
N ASP A 116 14.72 -9.76 -9.50
CA ASP A 116 15.33 -10.21 -10.76
C ASP A 116 15.97 -9.07 -11.57
N SER A 117 15.72 -7.81 -11.21
CA SER A 117 16.27 -6.66 -11.92
C SER A 117 17.76 -6.50 -11.64
N SER A 118 18.59 -6.26 -12.66
CA SER A 118 19.97 -5.80 -12.44
C SER A 118 20.07 -4.29 -12.25
N ARG A 119 18.97 -3.56 -12.46
CA ARG A 119 18.92 -2.10 -12.43
C ARG A 119 18.38 -1.59 -11.10
N TYR A 120 18.97 -0.49 -10.66
CA TYR A 120 18.46 0.34 -9.58
C TYR A 120 17.69 1.52 -10.17
N GLU A 121 16.61 1.88 -9.50
CA GLU A 121 15.98 3.20 -9.66
C GLU A 121 16.60 4.15 -8.64
N GLU A 122 16.80 5.40 -9.04
CA GLU A 122 17.53 6.38 -8.25
C GLU A 122 16.61 7.53 -7.83
N VAL A 123 16.76 7.96 -6.58
CA VAL A 123 16.09 9.12 -6.01
C VAL A 123 17.15 10.01 -5.38
N THR A 124 17.30 11.23 -5.87
CA THR A 124 18.28 12.19 -5.35
C THR A 124 17.60 13.23 -4.47
N ILE A 125 18.19 13.45 -3.30
CA ILE A 125 17.76 14.42 -2.30
C ILE A 125 18.83 15.49 -2.19
N LYS A 126 18.43 16.76 -2.27
CA LYS A 126 19.31 17.87 -1.88
C LYS A 126 19.20 18.09 -0.38
N ILE A 127 20.34 18.11 0.30
CA ILE A 127 20.46 18.21 1.76
C ILE A 127 20.97 19.58 2.20
#